data_AF-A0A7U4J6A4-F1
#
_entry.id   AF-A0A7U4J6A4-F1
#
_cell.length_a   1.000
_cell.length_b   1.000
_cell.length_c   1.000
_cell.angle_alpha   90.00
_cell.angle_beta   90.00
_cell.angle_gamma   90.00
#
_symmetry.space_group_name_H-M   'P 1'
#
loop_
_entity.id
_entity.type
_entity.pdbx_description
1 polymer ?
#
loop_
_entity_poly.entity_id
_entity_poly.type
_entity_poly.pdbx_seq_one_letter_code
_entity_poly.pdbx_strand_id
1 'polypeptide(L)'
;MNPLNIRKDDFYLPTLEVLRDLGGSASIEEIEEKLIERFRFKQGALDVVYDRSGDNVITDKMSWARSYLKFPGFVTTESRGIWVLTEAGRAALDLPLEDVRKQIHVAKAKRRAEQLAERKAVVEDLDRLLIDEPDDTNGEELEEAALDWTDALLATLRTMDPAAFERLTQRLLRESGFVKVEVTGKSGDGGIDGSGVLRMNLISFQVLFQCKRYAGSVGSSTVRDFRGAMQGRADKGLIITTGTFTAEARKEATRDGAPAIDLIDGEALCQLLKERRLGVQVREVVREEVVVDTAFLLSV
;
A
#
# COMPACT_ATOMS: atom_id res chain seq x y z
N MET A 1 9.89 -25.97 -0.39
CA MET A 1 10.34 -25.05 0.66
C MET A 1 9.21 -24.85 1.65
N ASN A 2 9.50 -24.80 2.95
CA ASN A 2 8.48 -24.40 3.94
C ASN A 2 8.24 -22.88 3.80
N PRO A 3 7.00 -22.42 3.51
CA PRO A 3 6.67 -20.99 3.37
C PRO A 3 6.96 -20.16 4.62
N LEU A 4 7.01 -20.78 5.79
CA LEU A 4 7.34 -20.10 7.03
C LEU A 4 8.84 -19.78 7.14
N ASN A 5 9.70 -20.58 6.48
CA ASN A 5 11.16 -20.41 6.55
C ASN A 5 11.72 -19.40 5.55
N ILE A 6 10.98 -19.06 4.48
CA ILE A 6 11.41 -18.01 3.56
C ILE A 6 11.32 -16.66 4.28
N ARG A 7 12.31 -15.80 4.12
CA ARG A 7 12.28 -14.47 4.74
C ARG A 7 11.98 -13.42 3.67
N LYS A 8 11.47 -12.26 4.09
CA LYS A 8 11.16 -11.15 3.16
C LYS A 8 12.38 -10.70 2.36
N ASP A 9 13.56 -10.74 2.95
CA ASP A 9 14.83 -10.36 2.33
C ASP A 9 15.30 -11.35 1.27
N ASP A 10 14.77 -12.57 1.25
CA ASP A 10 15.02 -13.51 0.16
C ASP A 10 14.38 -13.05 -1.15
N PHE A 11 13.43 -12.10 -1.10
CA PHE A 11 12.79 -11.51 -2.28
C PHE A 11 13.44 -10.22 -2.79
N TYR A 12 14.43 -9.63 -2.10
CA TYR A 12 15.01 -8.34 -2.50
C TYR A 12 15.64 -8.39 -3.90
N LEU A 13 16.68 -9.19 -4.09
CA LEU A 13 17.34 -9.34 -5.39
C LEU A 13 16.39 -9.91 -6.45
N PRO A 14 15.61 -10.98 -6.18
CA PRO A 14 14.67 -11.50 -7.17
C PRO A 14 13.64 -10.48 -7.66
N THR A 15 13.18 -9.56 -6.81
CA THR A 15 12.26 -8.50 -7.25
C THR A 15 12.93 -7.54 -8.23
N LEU A 16 14.18 -7.15 -7.98
CA LEU A 16 14.95 -6.30 -8.89
C LEU A 16 15.25 -7.03 -10.21
N GLU A 17 15.56 -8.33 -10.14
CA GLU A 17 15.80 -9.16 -11.33
C GLU A 17 14.53 -9.28 -12.18
N VAL A 18 13.38 -9.53 -11.55
CA VAL A 18 12.09 -9.60 -12.24
C VAL A 18 11.77 -8.28 -12.93
N LEU A 19 11.96 -7.14 -12.26
CA LEU A 19 11.75 -5.83 -12.87
C LEU A 19 12.69 -5.60 -14.06
N ARG A 20 13.97 -6.00 -13.96
CA ARG A 20 14.90 -5.93 -15.09
C ARG A 20 14.44 -6.81 -16.26
N ASP A 21 14.05 -8.04 -15.97
CA ASP A 21 13.67 -9.04 -16.97
C ASP A 21 12.35 -8.64 -17.69
N LEU A 22 11.48 -7.87 -17.02
CA LEU A 22 10.24 -7.29 -17.58
C LEU A 22 10.44 -5.94 -18.30
N GLY A 23 11.69 -5.49 -18.50
CA GLY A 23 11.98 -4.25 -19.24
C GLY A 23 12.15 -3.00 -18.38
N GLY A 24 12.24 -3.16 -17.05
CA GLY A 24 12.54 -2.08 -16.10
C GLY A 24 11.32 -1.53 -15.37
N SER A 25 10.10 -1.97 -15.70
CA SER A 25 8.88 -1.60 -14.99
C SER A 25 7.85 -2.71 -15.05
N ALA A 26 7.02 -2.84 -14.01
CA ALA A 26 5.96 -3.84 -13.97
C ALA A 26 4.87 -3.48 -12.95
N SER A 27 3.67 -4.02 -13.15
CA SER A 27 2.62 -3.99 -12.13
C SER A 27 2.96 -4.93 -10.97
N ILE A 28 2.24 -4.78 -9.84
CA ILE A 28 2.38 -5.68 -8.70
C ILE A 28 2.11 -7.14 -9.10
N GLU A 29 1.10 -7.34 -9.92
CA GLU A 29 0.66 -8.65 -10.41
C GLU A 29 1.75 -9.33 -11.25
N GLU A 30 2.33 -8.60 -12.20
CA GLU A 30 3.41 -9.12 -13.05
C GLU A 30 4.64 -9.49 -12.22
N ILE A 31 4.97 -8.69 -11.20
CA ILE A 31 6.07 -8.96 -10.28
C ILE A 31 5.80 -10.23 -9.47
N GLU A 32 4.63 -10.33 -8.83
CA GLU A 32 4.25 -11.47 -8.00
C GLU A 32 4.18 -12.76 -8.83
N GLU A 33 3.59 -12.72 -10.01
CA GLU A 33 3.51 -13.87 -10.92
C GLU A 33 4.91 -14.37 -11.29
N LYS A 34 5.82 -13.48 -11.69
CA LYS A 34 7.20 -13.84 -12.04
C LYS A 34 8.00 -14.35 -10.84
N LEU A 35 7.78 -13.80 -9.64
CA LEU A 35 8.40 -14.32 -8.42
C LEU A 35 7.88 -15.73 -8.08
N ILE A 36 6.56 -15.96 -8.22
CA ILE A 36 5.96 -17.27 -8.00
C ILE A 36 6.55 -18.31 -8.96
N GLU A 37 6.67 -17.97 -10.25
CA GLU A 37 7.31 -18.81 -11.26
C GLU A 37 8.78 -19.10 -10.91
N ARG A 38 9.56 -18.06 -10.57
CA ARG A 38 11.00 -18.15 -10.30
C ARG A 38 11.32 -19.02 -9.08
N PHE A 39 10.54 -18.87 -8.00
CA PHE A 39 10.69 -19.69 -6.79
C PHE A 39 9.99 -21.05 -6.88
N ARG A 40 9.24 -21.30 -7.96
CA ARG A 40 8.45 -22.53 -8.19
C ARG A 40 7.50 -22.83 -7.02
N PHE A 41 6.83 -21.80 -6.50
CA PHE A 41 5.85 -22.01 -5.44
C PHE A 41 4.66 -22.80 -5.96
N LYS A 42 4.26 -23.83 -5.21
CA LYS A 42 3.04 -24.59 -5.47
C LYS A 42 1.86 -23.93 -4.77
N GLN A 43 0.64 -24.18 -5.24
CA GLN A 43 -0.58 -23.59 -4.67
C GLN A 43 -0.67 -23.78 -3.15
N GLY A 44 -0.42 -25.00 -2.64
CA GLY A 44 -0.45 -25.25 -1.20
C GLY A 44 0.59 -24.50 -0.37
N ALA A 45 1.63 -23.92 -0.99
CA ALA A 45 2.58 -23.01 -0.32
C ALA A 45 2.07 -21.56 -0.32
N LEU A 46 1.37 -21.15 -1.37
CA LEU A 46 0.75 -19.84 -1.50
C LEU A 46 -0.49 -19.70 -0.60
N ASP A 47 -1.14 -20.81 -0.28
CA ASP A 47 -2.31 -20.87 0.61
C ASP A 47 -1.92 -20.91 2.11
N VAL A 48 -0.63 -20.93 2.44
CA VAL A 48 -0.19 -20.91 3.85
C VAL A 48 -0.41 -19.51 4.41
N VAL A 49 -1.20 -19.46 5.49
CA VAL A 49 -1.56 -18.23 6.18
C VAL A 49 -0.90 -18.11 7.55
N TYR A 50 -0.74 -16.89 8.04
CA TYR A 50 -0.34 -16.64 9.42
C TYR A 50 -1.48 -16.94 10.40
N ASP A 51 -1.19 -17.67 11.48
CA ASP A 51 -2.20 -18.07 12.49
C ASP A 51 -2.93 -16.87 13.13
N ARG A 52 -2.24 -15.73 13.30
CA ARG A 52 -2.82 -14.53 13.94
C ARG A 52 -3.62 -13.65 12.99
N SER A 53 -3.13 -13.43 11.77
CA SER A 53 -3.70 -12.42 10.87
C SER A 53 -4.50 -13.00 9.69
N GLY A 54 -4.31 -14.29 9.36
CA GLY A 54 -4.92 -14.92 8.19
C GLY A 54 -4.31 -14.48 6.85
N ASP A 55 -3.24 -13.68 6.87
CA ASP A 55 -2.50 -13.24 5.68
C ASP A 55 -1.75 -14.39 5.01
N ASN A 56 -1.72 -14.43 3.68
CA ASN A 56 -0.87 -15.36 2.96
C ASN A 56 0.60 -15.00 3.17
N VAL A 57 1.35 -15.94 3.75
CA VAL A 57 2.72 -15.72 4.24
C VAL A 57 3.66 -15.29 3.11
N ILE A 58 3.54 -15.89 1.93
CA ILE A 58 4.42 -15.61 0.80
C ILE A 58 4.10 -14.26 0.17
N THR A 59 2.82 -13.99 -0.10
CA THR A 59 2.37 -12.72 -0.69
C THR A 59 2.70 -11.54 0.20
N ASP A 60 2.51 -11.67 1.52
CA ASP A 60 2.89 -10.64 2.48
C ASP A 60 4.40 -10.36 2.45
N LYS A 61 5.23 -11.41 2.43
CA LYS A 61 6.70 -11.27 2.33
C LYS A 61 7.15 -10.60 1.03
N MET A 62 6.52 -10.92 -0.11
CA MET A 62 6.78 -10.24 -1.40
C MET A 62 6.41 -8.75 -1.32
N SER A 63 5.26 -8.44 -0.72
CA SER A 63 4.81 -7.06 -0.51
C SER A 63 5.81 -6.27 0.34
N TRP A 64 6.23 -6.81 1.49
CA TRP A 64 7.24 -6.18 2.35
C TRP A 64 8.57 -5.97 1.62
N ALA A 65 8.99 -6.96 0.85
CA ALA A 65 10.23 -6.87 0.09
C ALA A 65 10.21 -5.70 -0.88
N ARG A 66 9.14 -5.61 -1.67
CA ARG A 66 8.89 -4.55 -2.64
C ARG A 66 8.89 -3.17 -1.98
N SER A 67 8.17 -3.01 -0.86
CA SER A 67 8.16 -1.77 -0.09
C SER A 67 9.54 -1.39 0.44
N TYR A 68 10.34 -2.36 0.88
CA TYR A 68 11.65 -2.08 1.47
C TYR A 68 12.69 -1.64 0.44
N LEU A 69 12.54 -2.07 -0.81
CA LEU A 69 13.39 -1.63 -1.92
C LEU A 69 13.21 -0.14 -2.25
N LYS A 70 12.11 0.52 -1.81
CA LYS A 70 11.92 1.97 -1.97
C LYS A 70 12.86 2.79 -1.07
N PHE A 71 13.22 2.30 0.12
CA PHE A 71 14.01 3.08 1.08
C PHE A 71 15.36 3.53 0.53
N PRO A 72 16.21 2.64 -0.03
CA PRO A 72 17.45 3.05 -0.67
C PRO A 72 17.25 3.62 -2.09
N GLY A 73 16.00 3.72 -2.55
CA GLY A 73 15.67 4.21 -3.90
C GLY A 73 15.93 3.20 -5.01
N PHE A 74 15.96 1.89 -4.73
CA PHE A 74 16.15 0.87 -5.77
C PHE A 74 14.96 0.74 -6.73
N VAL A 75 13.77 1.05 -6.21
CA VAL A 75 12.55 1.10 -7.00
C VAL A 75 11.76 2.37 -6.67
N THR A 76 10.98 2.84 -7.64
CA THR A 76 10.05 3.96 -7.48
C THR A 76 8.66 3.58 -8.01
N THR A 77 7.68 4.46 -7.79
CA THR A 77 6.32 4.33 -8.30
C THR A 77 5.98 5.58 -9.11
N GLU A 78 6.18 5.55 -10.43
CA GLU A 78 5.97 6.71 -11.30
C GLU A 78 4.48 6.96 -11.63
N SER A 79 3.68 5.89 -11.64
CA SER A 79 2.22 5.94 -11.82
C SER A 79 1.54 4.92 -10.92
N ARG A 80 0.24 5.09 -10.62
CA ARG A 80 -0.49 4.23 -9.67
C ARG A 80 -0.34 2.75 -10.05
N GLY A 81 0.27 1.98 -9.16
CA GLY A 81 0.42 0.53 -9.29
C GLY A 81 1.59 0.06 -10.17
N ILE A 82 2.35 0.96 -10.81
CA ILE A 82 3.50 0.61 -11.64
C ILE A 82 4.80 0.87 -10.90
N TRP A 83 5.59 -0.18 -10.73
CA TRP A 83 6.89 -0.15 -10.07
C TRP A 83 8.00 -0.09 -11.11
N VAL A 84 8.94 0.82 -10.90
CA VAL A 84 10.02 1.09 -11.86
C VAL A 84 11.37 0.85 -11.19
N LEU A 85 12.23 0.10 -11.87
CA LEU A 85 13.61 -0.16 -11.47
C LEU A 85 14.48 1.06 -11.77
N THR A 86 15.04 1.66 -10.73
CA THR A 86 15.91 2.83 -10.86
C THR A 86 17.34 2.44 -11.22
N GLU A 87 18.18 3.43 -11.53
CA GLU A 87 19.61 3.19 -11.73
C GLU A 87 20.29 2.62 -10.48
N ALA A 88 19.91 3.10 -9.29
CA ALA A 88 20.39 2.54 -8.02
C ALA A 88 19.98 1.07 -7.86
N GLY A 89 18.76 0.70 -8.28
CA GLY A 89 18.30 -0.69 -8.26
C GLY A 89 19.03 -1.57 -9.28
N ARG A 90 19.39 -1.03 -10.44
CA ARG A 90 20.21 -1.74 -11.44
C ARG A 90 21.61 -2.01 -10.89
N ALA A 91 22.25 -1.02 -10.29
CA ALA A 91 23.56 -1.20 -9.63
C ALA A 91 23.49 -2.20 -8.47
N ALA A 92 22.37 -2.26 -7.74
CA ALA A 92 22.20 -3.20 -6.63
C ALA A 92 22.15 -4.67 -7.07
N LEU A 93 21.87 -4.97 -8.34
CA LEU A 93 21.89 -6.35 -8.87
C LEU A 93 23.28 -6.97 -8.90
N ASP A 94 24.33 -6.14 -8.96
CA ASP A 94 25.72 -6.58 -8.96
C ASP A 94 26.28 -6.75 -7.53
N LEU A 95 25.48 -6.46 -6.50
CA LEU A 95 25.89 -6.54 -5.11
C LEU A 95 25.51 -7.88 -4.46
N PRO A 96 26.31 -8.38 -3.52
CA PRO A 96 25.90 -9.45 -2.62
C PRO A 96 24.63 -9.08 -1.87
N LEU A 97 23.76 -10.06 -1.62
CA LEU A 97 22.51 -9.86 -0.89
C LEU A 97 22.71 -9.19 0.49
N GLU A 98 23.81 -9.48 1.18
CA GLU A 98 24.13 -8.84 2.46
C GLU A 98 24.33 -7.32 2.34
N ASP A 99 24.94 -6.85 1.25
CA ASP A 99 25.14 -5.42 1.02
C ASP A 99 23.83 -4.74 0.67
N VAL A 100 22.98 -5.40 -0.13
CA VAL A 100 21.60 -4.94 -0.40
C VAL A 100 20.81 -4.81 0.91
N ARG A 101 20.89 -5.80 1.80
CA ARG A 101 20.27 -5.75 3.13
C ARG A 101 20.79 -4.58 3.96
N LYS A 102 22.11 -4.38 3.96
CA LYS A 102 22.75 -3.29 4.70
C LYS A 102 22.28 -1.92 4.18
N GLN A 103 22.22 -1.73 2.87
CA GLN A 103 21.72 -0.48 2.28
C GLN A 103 20.25 -0.22 2.65
N ILE A 104 19.39 -1.23 2.56
CA ILE A 104 17.99 -1.13 2.99
C ILE A 104 17.91 -0.77 4.48
N HIS A 105 18.69 -1.46 5.33
CA HIS A 105 18.69 -1.22 6.77
C HIS A 105 19.14 0.20 7.12
N VAL A 106 20.24 0.67 6.53
CA VAL A 106 20.76 2.03 6.72
C VAL A 106 19.77 3.07 6.21
N ALA A 107 19.22 2.90 5.01
CA ALA A 107 18.23 3.81 4.45
C ALA A 107 16.97 3.89 5.31
N LYS A 108 16.51 2.75 5.85
CA LYS A 108 15.38 2.68 6.78
C LYS A 108 15.69 3.38 8.11
N ALA A 109 16.88 3.17 8.67
CA ALA A 109 17.31 3.83 9.91
C ALA A 109 17.42 5.36 9.73
N LYS A 110 18.00 5.80 8.62
CA LYS A 110 18.07 7.22 8.24
C LYS A 110 16.68 7.83 8.12
N ARG A 111 15.78 7.17 7.38
CA ARG A 111 14.39 7.62 7.22
C ARG A 111 13.65 7.72 8.55
N ARG A 112 13.85 6.75 9.45
CA ARG A 112 13.31 6.78 10.81
C ARG A 112 13.84 7.95 11.62
N ALA A 113 15.13 8.24 11.54
CA ALA A 113 15.75 9.36 12.24
C ALA A 113 15.24 10.71 11.72
N GLU A 114 15.09 10.86 10.40
CA GLU A 114 14.48 12.04 9.76
C GLU A 114 13.04 12.24 10.23
N GLN A 115 12.20 11.19 10.21
CA GLN A 115 10.81 11.26 10.68
C GLN A 115 10.70 11.59 12.17
N LEU A 116 11.62 11.08 13.01
CA LEU A 116 11.65 11.39 14.43
C LEU A 116 12.05 12.85 14.68
N ALA A 117 13.03 13.36 13.93
CA ALA A 117 13.43 14.76 13.98
C ALA A 117 12.30 15.70 13.51
N GLU A 118 11.59 15.33 12.43
CA GLU A 118 10.41 16.05 11.95
C GLU A 118 9.26 16.06 12.96
N ARG A 119 8.94 14.91 13.58
CA ARG A 119 7.93 14.85 14.65
C ARG A 119 8.34 15.69 15.85
N LYS A 120 9.60 15.62 16.27
CA LYS A 120 10.12 16.43 17.38
C LYS A 120 10.04 17.92 17.07
N ALA A 121 10.38 18.32 15.85
CA ALA A 121 10.24 19.70 15.41
C ALA A 121 8.77 20.16 15.38
N VAL A 122 7.82 19.30 14.99
CA VAL A 122 6.37 19.62 15.01
C VAL A 122 5.84 19.71 16.44
N VAL A 123 6.28 18.84 17.35
CA VAL A 123 5.91 18.89 18.77
C VAL A 123 6.50 20.13 19.43
N GLU A 124 7.76 20.48 19.16
CA GLU A 124 8.39 21.72 19.65
C GLU A 124 7.71 22.99 19.11
N ASP A 125 7.14 22.95 17.89
CA ASP A 125 6.36 24.04 17.31
C ASP A 125 4.92 24.11 17.90
N LEU A 126 4.34 22.97 18.30
CA LEU A 126 3.06 22.91 19.02
C LEU A 126 3.18 23.34 20.49
N ASP A 127 4.28 22.97 21.16
CA ASP A 127 4.60 23.39 22.53
C ASP A 127 4.85 24.91 22.64
N ARG A 128 5.17 25.59 21.53
CA ARG A 128 5.22 27.06 21.48
C ARG A 128 3.86 27.74 21.45
N LEU A 129 2.78 27.02 21.14
CA LEU A 129 1.43 27.56 20.96
C LEU A 129 0.47 27.28 22.12
N LEU A 130 0.88 26.49 23.13
CA LEU A 130 0.06 26.15 24.29
C LEU A 130 0.90 26.29 25.57
N ILE A 131 0.44 27.13 26.51
CA ILE A 131 1.02 27.31 27.86
C ILE A 131 0.21 26.48 28.87
N ASP A 132 0.93 25.81 29.79
CA ASP A 132 0.54 25.04 31.00
C ASP A 132 -0.33 23.78 30.77
N GLU A 133 -0.05 22.59 31.32
CA GLU A 133 0.86 22.09 32.36
C GLU A 133 1.05 20.55 32.12
N PRO A 134 2.00 19.89 32.80
CA PRO A 134 2.49 18.55 32.44
C PRO A 134 1.63 17.44 33.06
N ASP A 135 1.50 16.32 32.36
CA ASP A 135 1.23 15.05 33.05
C ASP A 135 2.05 13.91 32.46
N ASP A 136 2.68 13.22 33.39
CA ASP A 136 3.63 12.14 33.26
C ASP A 136 2.85 10.84 33.12
N THR A 137 2.97 10.18 31.96
CA THR A 137 2.63 8.76 31.89
C THR A 137 3.42 8.07 30.78
N ASN A 138 4.44 7.34 31.24
CA ASN A 138 5.08 6.18 30.61
C ASN A 138 5.52 6.30 29.15
N GLY A 139 6.72 6.86 28.98
CA GLY A 139 7.46 6.92 27.71
C GLY A 139 8.12 5.61 27.24
N GLU A 140 7.67 4.43 27.68
CA GLU A 140 8.32 3.14 27.36
C GLU A 140 7.48 2.16 26.51
N GLU A 141 6.24 2.50 26.16
CA GLU A 141 5.41 1.67 25.25
C GLU A 141 5.29 2.24 23.81
N LEU A 142 5.97 3.35 23.52
CA LEU A 142 5.97 4.02 22.21
C LEU A 142 7.16 3.61 21.31
N GLU A 143 7.94 2.61 21.73
CA GLU A 143 9.19 2.20 21.07
C GLU A 143 9.01 1.18 19.94
N GLU A 144 7.87 0.49 19.88
CA GLU A 144 7.55 -0.44 18.81
C GLU A 144 6.80 0.25 17.66
N ALA A 145 7.44 0.20 16.48
CA ALA A 145 6.86 0.48 15.16
C ALA A 145 6.89 1.97 14.71
N ALA A 146 8.09 2.46 14.38
CA ALA A 146 8.23 3.45 13.31
C ALA A 146 7.90 2.77 11.96
N LEU A 147 6.60 2.63 11.74
CA LEU A 147 5.95 2.13 10.53
C LEU A 147 6.10 3.17 9.42
N ASP A 148 6.23 2.74 8.16
CA ASP A 148 6.04 3.64 7.01
C ASP A 148 4.73 4.43 7.22
N TRP A 149 4.60 5.67 6.75
CA TRP A 149 3.36 6.44 6.98
C TRP A 149 2.13 5.68 6.46
N THR A 150 2.34 4.89 5.40
CA THR A 150 1.37 3.93 4.85
C THR A 150 0.98 2.88 5.89
N ASP A 151 1.96 2.26 6.54
CA ASP A 151 1.76 1.24 7.57
C ASP A 151 1.07 1.81 8.82
N ALA A 152 1.45 3.02 9.25
CA ALA A 152 0.83 3.71 10.39
C ALA A 152 -0.63 4.09 10.08
N LEU A 153 -0.89 4.55 8.86
CA LEU A 153 -2.24 4.83 8.38
C LEU A 153 -3.07 3.53 8.31
N LEU A 154 -2.53 2.45 7.75
CA LEU A 154 -3.21 1.15 7.70
C LEU A 154 -3.51 0.59 9.09
N ALA A 155 -2.57 0.71 10.03
CA ALA A 155 -2.80 0.32 11.43
C ALA A 155 -3.98 1.10 12.02
N THR A 156 -4.03 2.41 11.81
CA THR A 156 -5.14 3.27 12.27
C THR A 156 -6.47 2.91 11.59
N LEU A 157 -6.48 2.68 10.28
CA LEU A 157 -7.69 2.26 9.55
C LEU A 157 -8.22 0.91 10.07
N ARG A 158 -7.30 0.00 10.44
CA ARG A 158 -7.65 -1.31 11.00
C ARG A 158 -8.22 -1.23 12.42
N THR A 159 -7.99 -0.17 13.18
CA THR A 159 -8.62 0.01 14.51
C THR A 159 -10.00 0.67 14.44
N MET A 160 -10.42 1.18 13.28
CA MET A 160 -11.73 1.81 13.12
C MET A 160 -12.88 0.80 13.30
N ASP A 161 -14.02 1.28 13.78
CA ASP A 161 -15.28 0.54 13.70
C ASP A 161 -15.64 0.25 12.22
N PRO A 162 -16.19 -0.94 11.87
CA PRO A 162 -16.57 -1.28 10.50
C PRO A 162 -17.43 -0.22 9.81
N ALA A 163 -18.48 0.28 10.48
CA ALA A 163 -19.35 1.29 9.90
C ALA A 163 -18.65 2.64 9.75
N ALA A 164 -17.68 2.95 10.63
CA ALA A 164 -16.83 4.13 10.46
C ALA A 164 -15.92 4.03 9.23
N PHE A 165 -15.36 2.85 8.97
CA PHE A 165 -14.56 2.60 7.77
C PHE A 165 -15.40 2.70 6.48
N GLU A 166 -16.62 2.16 6.48
CA GLU A 166 -17.57 2.32 5.37
C GLU A 166 -17.90 3.80 5.10
N ARG A 167 -18.11 4.61 6.15
CA ARG A 167 -18.32 6.06 6.00
C ARG A 167 -17.09 6.80 5.47
N LEU A 168 -15.89 6.41 5.88
CA LEU A 168 -14.64 6.95 5.32
C LEU A 168 -14.54 6.64 3.83
N THR A 169 -14.82 5.40 3.44
CA THR A 169 -14.86 4.97 2.04
C THR A 169 -15.92 5.74 1.24
N GLN A 170 -17.11 5.92 1.81
CA GLN A 170 -18.17 6.74 1.20
C GLN A 170 -17.68 8.18 0.93
N ARG A 171 -16.96 8.78 1.90
CA ARG A 171 -16.36 10.11 1.71
C ARG A 171 -15.29 10.07 0.61
N LEU A 172 -14.40 9.09 0.63
CA LEU A 172 -13.36 8.92 -0.38
C LEU A 172 -13.93 8.83 -1.81
N LEU A 173 -14.99 8.04 -2.01
CA LEU A 173 -15.64 7.90 -3.31
C LEU A 173 -16.25 9.22 -3.79
N ARG A 174 -16.88 10.00 -2.90
CA ARG A 174 -17.39 11.34 -3.24
C ARG A 174 -16.27 12.28 -3.68
N GLU A 175 -15.17 12.32 -2.94
CA GLU A 175 -13.97 13.10 -3.29
C GLU A 175 -13.26 12.58 -4.55
N SER A 176 -13.65 11.39 -5.03
CA SER A 176 -13.13 10.75 -6.24
C SER A 176 -14.09 10.86 -7.44
N GLY A 177 -15.15 11.67 -7.33
CA GLY A 177 -16.07 11.98 -8.44
C GLY A 177 -17.32 11.12 -8.51
N PHE A 178 -17.58 10.27 -7.50
CA PHE A 178 -18.84 9.55 -7.40
C PHE A 178 -19.94 10.46 -6.87
N VAL A 179 -21.14 10.32 -7.41
CA VAL A 179 -22.36 10.99 -6.94
C VAL A 179 -23.36 9.95 -6.43
N LYS A 180 -24.33 10.37 -5.61
CA LYS A 180 -25.33 9.48 -5.01
C LYS A 180 -24.72 8.27 -4.27
N VAL A 181 -23.62 8.50 -3.56
CA VAL A 181 -22.94 7.45 -2.80
C VAL A 181 -23.71 7.14 -1.52
N GLU A 182 -24.19 5.91 -1.39
CA GLU A 182 -24.97 5.39 -0.27
C GLU A 182 -24.30 4.13 0.31
N VAL A 183 -24.30 4.03 1.63
CA VAL A 183 -23.81 2.83 2.35
C VAL A 183 -25.03 2.00 2.75
N THR A 184 -24.98 0.69 2.49
CA THR A 184 -26.06 -0.25 2.75
C THR A 184 -25.75 -1.11 3.98
N GLY A 185 -26.49 -0.91 5.06
CA GLY A 185 -26.34 -1.71 6.30
C GLY A 185 -27.13 -3.02 6.29
N LYS A 186 -27.45 -3.60 5.12
CA LYS A 186 -28.34 -4.77 5.03
C LYS A 186 -27.54 -6.06 5.05
N SER A 187 -27.66 -6.83 6.13
CA SER A 187 -27.14 -8.20 6.18
C SER A 187 -27.81 -9.09 5.13
N GLY A 188 -27.02 -9.88 4.39
CA GLY A 188 -27.52 -10.91 3.47
C GLY A 188 -27.56 -10.53 1.97
N ASP A 189 -26.91 -9.44 1.56
CA ASP A 189 -26.89 -9.00 0.15
C ASP A 189 -25.68 -9.50 -0.66
N GLY A 190 -24.92 -10.47 -0.13
CA GLY A 190 -23.68 -10.95 -0.74
C GLY A 190 -22.48 -10.05 -0.48
N GLY A 191 -22.59 -9.14 0.50
CA GLY A 191 -21.49 -8.29 0.96
C GLY A 191 -21.38 -6.99 0.18
N ILE A 192 -22.50 -6.44 -0.29
CA ILE A 192 -22.54 -5.10 -0.88
C ILE A 192 -22.62 -4.10 0.27
N ASP A 193 -21.56 -3.33 0.47
CA ASP A 193 -21.53 -2.34 1.54
C ASP A 193 -22.05 -0.98 1.06
N GLY A 194 -22.22 -0.79 -0.25
CA GLY A 194 -22.90 0.37 -0.79
C GLY A 194 -22.93 0.47 -2.31
N SER A 195 -23.44 1.61 -2.78
CA SER A 195 -23.55 1.94 -4.19
C SER A 195 -23.22 3.40 -4.47
N GLY A 196 -22.83 3.71 -5.70
CA GLY A 196 -22.62 5.06 -6.17
C GLY A 196 -22.69 5.13 -7.69
N VAL A 197 -22.77 6.35 -8.21
CA VAL A 197 -22.76 6.61 -9.66
C VAL A 197 -21.48 7.35 -9.99
N LEU A 198 -20.59 6.72 -10.76
CA LEU A 198 -19.41 7.38 -11.30
C LEU A 198 -19.77 8.07 -12.60
N ARG A 199 -19.64 9.41 -12.65
CA ARG A 199 -19.89 10.18 -13.87
C ARG A 199 -18.56 10.55 -14.53
N MET A 200 -18.36 10.08 -15.75
CA MET A 200 -17.21 10.42 -16.59
C MET A 200 -17.70 11.11 -17.86
N ASN A 201 -17.49 12.42 -17.92
CA ASN A 201 -17.93 13.25 -19.05
C ASN A 201 -19.44 13.08 -19.33
N LEU A 202 -19.81 12.54 -20.49
CA LEU A 202 -21.20 12.31 -20.90
C LEU A 202 -21.78 10.96 -20.44
N ILE A 203 -20.98 10.10 -19.80
CA ILE A 203 -21.35 8.73 -19.43
C ILE A 203 -21.43 8.61 -17.91
N SER A 204 -22.36 7.79 -17.42
CA SER A 204 -22.49 7.45 -16.01
C SER A 204 -22.52 5.94 -15.85
N PHE A 205 -21.82 5.44 -14.84
CA PHE A 205 -21.76 4.02 -14.48
C PHE A 205 -22.32 3.84 -13.08
N GLN A 206 -23.25 2.90 -12.93
CA GLN A 206 -23.70 2.44 -11.62
C GLN A 206 -22.65 1.48 -11.08
N VAL A 207 -22.14 1.78 -9.88
CA VAL A 207 -21.07 1.03 -9.24
C VAL A 207 -21.55 0.53 -7.89
N LEU A 208 -21.41 -0.77 -7.65
CA LEU A 208 -21.52 -1.34 -6.30
C LEU A 208 -20.14 -1.46 -5.69
N PHE A 209 -20.04 -1.27 -4.38
CA PHE A 209 -18.77 -1.42 -3.69
C PHE A 209 -18.87 -2.26 -2.41
N GLN A 210 -17.74 -2.89 -2.09
CA GLN A 210 -17.51 -3.64 -0.85
C GLN A 210 -16.25 -3.11 -0.15
N CYS A 211 -16.31 -2.98 1.16
CA CYS A 211 -15.27 -2.53 2.06
C CYS A 211 -14.83 -3.69 2.97
N LYS A 212 -13.57 -4.08 2.91
CA LYS A 212 -12.97 -5.07 3.82
C LYS A 212 -11.91 -4.40 4.69
N ARG A 213 -12.27 -4.08 5.93
CA ARG A 213 -11.28 -3.75 6.97
C ARG A 213 -10.63 -5.05 7.44
N TYR A 214 -9.55 -5.43 6.77
CA TYR A 214 -8.87 -6.70 6.96
C TYR A 214 -7.36 -6.50 6.89
N ALA A 215 -6.60 -7.18 7.74
CA ALA A 215 -5.14 -7.21 7.64
C ALA A 215 -4.68 -8.15 6.52
N GLY A 216 -5.41 -9.26 6.39
CA GLY A 216 -5.24 -10.38 5.45
C GLY A 216 -5.28 -10.07 3.94
N SER A 217 -4.98 -11.08 3.14
CA SER A 217 -5.27 -11.06 1.69
C SER A 217 -6.72 -11.46 1.40
N VAL A 218 -7.38 -10.73 0.51
CA VAL A 218 -8.69 -11.06 -0.03
C VAL A 218 -8.54 -12.07 -1.17
N GLY A 219 -9.22 -13.21 -1.05
CA GLY A 219 -9.18 -14.31 -2.01
C GLY A 219 -10.24 -14.24 -3.11
N SER A 220 -10.15 -15.15 -4.08
CA SER A 220 -11.05 -15.21 -5.25
C SER A 220 -12.50 -15.58 -4.90
N SER A 221 -12.75 -16.23 -3.75
CA SER A 221 -14.12 -16.49 -3.27
C SER A 221 -14.88 -15.19 -3.03
N THR A 222 -14.28 -14.23 -2.31
CA THR A 222 -14.89 -12.92 -2.04
C THR A 222 -15.24 -12.18 -3.32
N VAL A 223 -14.35 -12.22 -4.32
CA VAL A 223 -14.60 -11.59 -5.62
C VAL A 223 -15.75 -12.29 -6.37
N ARG A 224 -15.82 -13.62 -6.35
CA ARG A 224 -16.93 -14.39 -6.95
C ARG A 224 -18.27 -14.11 -6.29
N ASP A 225 -18.29 -14.07 -4.95
CA ASP A 225 -19.50 -13.84 -4.18
C ASP A 225 -20.05 -12.44 -4.45
N PHE A 226 -19.16 -11.43 -4.41
CA PHE A 226 -19.50 -10.05 -4.74
C PHE A 226 -19.97 -9.90 -6.20
N ARG A 227 -19.32 -10.59 -7.14
CA ARG A 227 -19.74 -10.64 -8.55
C ARG A 227 -21.16 -11.21 -8.70
N GLY A 228 -21.46 -12.30 -7.99
CA GLY A 228 -22.79 -12.90 -7.99
C GLY A 228 -23.85 -11.93 -7.45
N ALA A 229 -23.53 -11.21 -6.37
CA ALA A 229 -24.40 -10.19 -5.80
C ALA A 229 -24.64 -8.99 -6.72
N MET A 230 -23.65 -8.62 -7.52
CA MET A 230 -23.69 -7.50 -8.46
C MET A 230 -24.49 -7.80 -9.73
N GLN A 231 -24.66 -9.08 -10.09
CA GLN A 231 -25.20 -9.48 -11.40
C GLN A 231 -26.58 -8.86 -11.67
N GLY A 232 -26.67 -8.07 -12.74
CA GLY A 232 -27.89 -7.37 -13.15
C GLY A 232 -28.26 -6.13 -12.33
N ARG A 233 -27.39 -5.68 -11.40
CA ARG A 233 -27.67 -4.53 -10.50
C ARG A 233 -26.77 -3.31 -10.74
N ALA A 234 -25.62 -3.49 -11.38
CA ALA A 234 -24.66 -2.43 -11.65
C ALA A 234 -23.77 -2.75 -12.87
N ASP A 235 -23.15 -1.71 -13.41
CA ASP A 235 -22.25 -1.78 -14.56
C ASP A 235 -20.84 -2.24 -14.15
N LYS A 236 -20.43 -1.87 -12.94
CA LYS A 236 -19.08 -2.08 -12.38
C LYS A 236 -19.15 -2.46 -10.90
N GLY A 237 -18.13 -3.18 -10.45
CA GLY A 237 -17.91 -3.47 -9.04
C GLY A 237 -16.61 -2.84 -8.54
N LEU A 238 -16.54 -2.53 -7.24
CA LEU A 238 -15.34 -2.01 -6.61
C LEU A 238 -15.13 -2.67 -5.24
N ILE A 239 -13.99 -3.31 -5.01
CA ILE A 239 -13.64 -3.85 -3.68
C ILE A 239 -12.47 -3.05 -3.12
N ILE A 240 -12.65 -2.54 -1.90
CA ILE A 240 -11.66 -1.74 -1.18
C ILE A 240 -11.25 -2.47 0.08
N THR A 241 -9.96 -2.65 0.31
CA THR A 241 -9.44 -3.36 1.49
C THR A 241 -8.27 -2.62 2.13
N THR A 242 -8.11 -2.79 3.45
CA THR A 242 -6.88 -2.39 4.17
C THR A 242 -5.76 -3.44 4.09
N GLY A 243 -6.03 -4.56 3.40
CA GLY A 243 -5.09 -5.66 3.17
C GLY A 243 -4.61 -5.72 1.73
N THR A 244 -4.38 -6.92 1.21
CA THR A 244 -3.97 -7.16 -0.18
C THR A 244 -4.99 -8.02 -0.94
N PHE A 245 -4.81 -8.22 -2.24
CA PHE A 245 -5.57 -9.20 -3.03
C PHE A 245 -4.65 -10.30 -3.54
N THR A 246 -5.11 -11.55 -3.50
CA THR A 246 -4.35 -12.66 -4.09
C THR A 246 -4.34 -12.58 -5.62
N ALA A 247 -3.35 -13.19 -6.27
CA ALA A 247 -3.29 -13.27 -7.73
C ALA A 247 -4.59 -13.85 -8.33
N GLU A 248 -5.15 -14.89 -7.70
CA GLU A 248 -6.42 -15.49 -8.13
C GLU A 248 -7.62 -14.56 -7.94
N ALA A 249 -7.62 -13.72 -6.91
CA ALA A 249 -8.66 -12.69 -6.74
C ALA A 249 -8.60 -11.65 -7.86
N ARG A 250 -7.38 -11.23 -8.24
CA ARG A 250 -7.15 -10.26 -9.33
C ARG A 250 -7.52 -10.85 -10.71
N LYS A 251 -7.17 -12.11 -10.96
CA LYS A 251 -7.61 -12.85 -12.16
C LYS A 251 -9.12 -12.99 -12.22
N GLU A 252 -9.76 -13.37 -11.10
CA GLU A 252 -11.21 -13.47 -11.04
C GLU A 252 -11.88 -12.11 -11.27
N ALA A 253 -11.32 -11.01 -10.74
CA ALA A 253 -11.87 -9.67 -10.88
C ALA A 253 -11.97 -9.19 -12.34
N THR A 254 -11.05 -9.66 -13.19
CA THR A 254 -10.92 -9.32 -14.61
C THR A 254 -11.34 -10.44 -15.56
N ARG A 255 -12.03 -11.48 -15.05
CA ARG A 255 -12.43 -12.66 -15.82
C ARG A 255 -13.25 -12.31 -17.08
N ASP A 256 -12.87 -12.91 -18.21
CA ASP A 256 -13.56 -12.75 -19.49
C ASP A 256 -15.05 -13.06 -19.40
N GLY A 257 -15.86 -12.21 -20.04
CA GLY A 257 -17.31 -12.34 -20.11
C GLY A 257 -18.05 -11.96 -18.81
N ALA A 258 -17.35 -11.47 -17.78
CA ALA A 258 -17.96 -10.97 -16.55
C ALA A 258 -17.76 -9.45 -16.38
N PRO A 259 -18.69 -8.72 -15.73
CA PRO A 259 -18.51 -7.28 -15.50
C PRO A 259 -17.28 -7.01 -14.64
N ALA A 260 -16.36 -6.14 -15.07
CA ALA A 260 -15.11 -5.92 -14.34
C ALA A 260 -15.34 -5.44 -12.89
N ILE A 261 -14.53 -5.96 -11.98
CA ILE A 261 -14.46 -5.51 -10.59
C ILE A 261 -13.11 -4.85 -10.38
N ASP A 262 -13.12 -3.56 -10.03
CA ASP A 262 -11.91 -2.82 -9.68
C ASP A 262 -11.49 -3.15 -8.23
N LEU A 263 -10.19 -3.22 -7.98
CA LEU A 263 -9.62 -3.63 -6.69
C LEU A 263 -8.72 -2.52 -6.14
N ILE A 264 -8.99 -2.04 -4.93
CA ILE A 264 -8.18 -1.05 -4.21
C ILE A 264 -7.63 -1.72 -2.95
N ASP A 265 -6.33 -2.05 -2.97
CA ASP A 265 -5.62 -2.60 -1.81
C ASP A 265 -5.16 -1.50 -0.84
N GLY A 266 -4.58 -1.92 0.29
CA GLY A 266 -4.19 -1.02 1.36
C GLY A 266 -3.18 0.05 0.92
N GLU A 267 -2.22 -0.28 0.06
CA GLU A 267 -1.25 0.70 -0.45
C GLU A 267 -1.96 1.73 -1.34
N ALA A 268 -2.79 1.28 -2.28
CA ALA A 268 -3.58 2.16 -3.14
C ALA A 268 -4.55 3.05 -2.34
N LEU A 269 -5.20 2.49 -1.30
CA LEU A 269 -6.08 3.21 -0.40
C LEU A 269 -5.35 4.34 0.33
N CYS A 270 -4.15 4.07 0.87
CA CYS A 270 -3.34 5.09 1.53
C CYS A 270 -2.95 6.23 0.60
N GLN A 271 -2.58 5.94 -0.65
CA GLN A 271 -2.29 7.00 -1.64
C GLN A 271 -3.54 7.82 -1.96
N LEU A 272 -4.69 7.17 -2.14
CA LEU A 272 -5.96 7.86 -2.40
C LEU A 272 -6.35 8.80 -1.24
N LEU A 273 -6.19 8.35 0.01
CA LEU A 273 -6.42 9.17 1.20
C LEU A 273 -5.45 10.34 1.29
N LYS A 274 -4.17 10.12 0.98
CA LYS A 274 -3.15 11.19 0.90
C LYS A 274 -3.48 12.23 -0.16
N GLU A 275 -3.75 11.81 -1.40
CA GLU A 275 -4.07 12.70 -2.50
C GLU A 275 -5.32 13.54 -2.23
N ARG A 276 -6.33 12.96 -1.57
CA ARG A 276 -7.58 13.66 -1.19
C ARG A 276 -7.49 14.37 0.14
N ARG A 277 -6.32 14.33 0.81
CA ARG A 277 -6.08 14.91 2.14
C ARG A 277 -7.13 14.46 3.18
N LEU A 278 -7.56 13.21 3.09
CA LEU A 278 -8.53 12.59 4.00
C LEU A 278 -7.80 11.90 5.15
N GLY A 279 -7.79 12.53 6.32
CA GLY A 279 -7.07 12.02 7.49
C GLY A 279 -5.53 12.06 7.35
N VAL A 280 -5.02 12.68 6.28
CA VAL A 280 -3.59 12.80 5.99
C VAL A 280 -3.28 14.26 5.65
N GLN A 281 -2.33 14.85 6.39
CA GLN A 281 -1.81 16.18 6.11
C GLN A 281 -0.48 16.08 5.38
N VAL A 282 -0.37 16.73 4.22
CA VAL A 282 0.86 16.79 3.43
C VAL A 282 1.37 18.22 3.43
N ARG A 283 2.56 18.42 4.01
CA ARG A 283 3.32 19.68 3.98
C ARG A 283 4.50 19.51 3.04
N GLU A 284 4.67 20.46 2.13
CA GLU A 284 5.86 20.51 1.28
C GLU A 284 7.01 21.16 2.06
N VAL A 285 8.18 20.50 2.03
CA VAL A 285 9.41 21.00 2.65
C VAL A 285 10.40 21.26 1.52
N VAL A 286 10.71 22.53 1.28
CA VAL A 286 11.75 22.94 0.32
C VAL A 286 13.09 22.83 1.03
N ARG A 287 13.99 22.01 0.49
CA ARG A 287 15.37 21.89 0.98
C ARG A 287 16.29 22.71 0.09
N GLU A 288 16.83 23.79 0.64
CA GLU A 288 17.86 24.60 0.00
C GLU A 288 19.23 23.97 0.31
N GLU A 289 19.97 23.59 -0.73
CA GLU A 289 21.37 23.19 -0.60
C GLU A 289 22.26 24.33 -1.10
N VAL A 290 23.00 24.93 -0.18
CA VAL A 290 23.96 26.00 -0.48
C VAL A 290 25.35 25.38 -0.59
N VAL A 291 25.97 25.52 -1.76
CA VAL A 291 27.36 25.10 -2.01
C VAL A 291 28.18 26.34 -2.33
N VAL A 292 29.29 26.52 -1.62
CA VAL A 292 30.23 27.62 -1.89
C VAL A 292 31.17 27.20 -3.01
N ASP A 293 31.11 27.92 -4.13
CA ASP A 293 32.07 27.76 -5.23
C ASP A 293 33.41 28.43 -4.88
N THR A 294 34.25 27.71 -4.16
CA THR A 294 35.57 28.17 -3.76
C THR A 294 36.51 28.36 -4.95
N ALA A 295 36.32 27.62 -6.05
CA ALA A 295 37.14 27.76 -7.25
C ALA A 295 36.87 29.10 -7.94
N PHE A 296 35.60 29.48 -8.09
CA PHE A 296 35.22 30.80 -8.58
C PHE A 296 35.78 31.90 -7.66
N LEU A 297 35.59 31.79 -6.35
CA LEU A 297 36.03 32.81 -5.38
C LEU A 297 37.56 32.99 -5.35
N LEU A 298 38.33 31.93 -5.65
CA LEU A 298 39.80 32.00 -5.74
C LEU A 298 40.29 32.44 -7.12
N SER A 299 39.41 32.56 -8.11
CA SER A 299 39.74 32.99 -9.48
C SER A 299 39.51 34.47 -9.75
N VAL A 300 38.82 35.18 -8.86
CA VAL A 300 38.55 36.64 -8.92
C VAL A 300 39.58 37.47 -8.17
#